data_AF-A0A506VAG3-F1
#
_entry.id   AF-A0A506VAG3-F1
#
_cell.length_a   1.000
_cell.length_b   1.000
_cell.length_c   1.000
_cell.angle_alpha   90.00
_cell.angle_beta   90.00
_cell.angle_gamma   90.00
#
_symmetry.space_group_name_H-M   'P 1'
#
loop_
_entity.id
_entity.type
_entity.pdbx_description
1 polymer ?
#
loop_
_entity_poly.entity_id
_entity_poly.type
_entity_poly.pdbx_seq_one_letter_code
_entity_poly.pdbx_strand_id
1 'polypeptide(L)'
;MVRTVTSKIPDALIRNKNLSDLVDNVVARANLGLGGLALKEIGYIYDSIYPVGVVTWFAQNKNPNTLFPGTTWKYIGENRTVRLASANGSDVMSTGGSDSVTLVTANLPAHAHTFSANTSSFDYGTKTTSTFDYGTKQTDVQGNHTHNYNFLRWQAGWGWPSGNTNMGSVTETTTAAGAHAHNVGIGAHNHTVGIGAHAHSVSGTTVNTGSGAAFAVTNSFIKLMGWYRSA
;
A
#
# COMPACT_ATOMS: atom_id res chain seq x y z
N MET A 1 54.61 66.26 -61.30
CA MET A 1 54.80 65.34 -60.16
C MET A 1 54.13 65.96 -58.94
N VAL A 2 52.91 65.52 -58.61
CA VAL A 2 52.11 66.11 -57.50
C VAL A 2 52.55 65.42 -56.20
N ARG A 3 53.25 66.16 -55.32
CA ARG A 3 53.54 65.69 -53.95
C ARG A 3 52.28 65.87 -53.11
N THR A 4 51.69 64.78 -52.68
CA THR A 4 50.61 64.78 -51.69
C THR A 4 51.18 65.12 -50.31
N VAL A 5 50.41 65.92 -49.56
CA VAL A 5 50.76 66.51 -48.26
C VAL A 5 51.00 65.46 -47.16
N THR A 6 50.64 64.20 -47.41
CA THR A 6 50.87 63.06 -46.50
C THR A 6 52.34 62.67 -46.33
N SER A 7 53.25 63.16 -47.19
CA SER A 7 54.70 62.89 -47.08
C SER A 7 55.46 63.81 -46.10
N LYS A 8 54.77 64.72 -45.39
CA LYS A 8 55.41 65.73 -44.52
C LYS A 8 55.23 65.53 -43.01
N ILE A 9 54.50 64.51 -42.54
CA ILE A 9 54.35 64.25 -41.10
C ILE A 9 54.54 62.74 -40.85
N PRO A 10 55.74 62.29 -40.45
CA PRO A 10 56.05 60.86 -40.24
C PRO A 10 55.27 60.21 -39.08
N ASP A 11 54.63 61.02 -38.22
CA ASP A 11 54.05 60.59 -36.94
C ASP A 11 52.52 60.82 -36.86
N ALA A 12 51.80 60.76 -37.99
CA ALA A 12 50.34 60.77 -37.94
C ALA A 12 49.80 59.47 -37.30
N LEU A 13 49.38 59.57 -36.04
CA LEU A 13 48.51 58.63 -35.30
C LEU A 13 49.06 57.20 -35.09
N ILE A 14 50.30 57.04 -34.61
CA ILE A 14 50.78 55.74 -34.12
C ILE A 14 50.34 55.55 -32.66
N ARG A 15 49.52 54.54 -32.38
CA ARG A 15 48.82 54.34 -31.08
C ARG A 15 49.74 54.31 -29.85
N ASN A 16 50.99 53.87 -30.00
CA ASN A 16 52.00 53.79 -28.95
C ASN A 16 52.79 55.10 -28.72
N LYS A 17 52.64 56.10 -29.59
CA LYS A 17 53.18 57.46 -29.44
C LYS A 17 52.11 58.51 -29.11
N ASN A 18 50.84 58.10 -29.00
CA ASN A 18 49.76 59.01 -28.62
C ASN A 18 50.14 59.71 -27.31
N LEU A 19 50.14 61.04 -27.33
CA LEU A 19 50.42 61.91 -26.17
C LEU A 19 51.89 61.94 -25.70
N SER A 20 52.81 61.27 -26.41
CA SER A 20 54.26 61.28 -26.08
C SER A 20 54.95 62.60 -26.40
N ASP A 21 54.32 63.43 -27.23
CA ASP A 21 54.70 64.77 -27.61
C ASP A 21 54.24 65.83 -26.59
N LEU A 22 53.36 65.46 -25.66
CA LEU A 22 52.88 66.35 -24.62
C LEU A 22 53.89 66.43 -23.48
N VAL A 23 54.39 67.65 -23.23
CA VAL A 23 55.35 67.95 -22.16
C VAL A 23 54.80 67.59 -20.78
N ASP A 24 53.50 67.81 -20.57
CA ASP A 24 52.79 67.42 -19.36
C ASP A 24 51.36 67.00 -19.73
N ASN A 25 51.10 65.71 -19.58
CA ASN A 25 49.80 65.12 -19.89
C ASN A 25 48.68 65.58 -18.95
N VAL A 26 49.00 66.04 -17.73
CA VAL A 26 48.05 66.61 -16.76
C VAL A 26 47.64 68.00 -17.19
N VAL A 27 48.61 68.85 -17.54
CA VAL A 27 48.36 70.21 -18.02
C VAL A 27 47.62 70.20 -19.35
N ALA A 28 48.00 69.32 -20.28
CA ALA A 28 47.31 69.19 -21.56
C ALA A 28 45.83 68.78 -21.39
N ARG A 29 45.53 67.85 -20.46
CA ARG A 29 44.14 67.47 -20.12
C ARG A 29 43.37 68.63 -19.49
N ALA A 30 44.01 69.42 -18.63
CA ALA A 30 43.40 70.60 -18.02
C ALA A 30 43.06 71.66 -19.06
N ASN A 31 43.99 71.95 -19.97
CA ASN A 31 43.82 72.95 -21.03
C ASN A 31 42.75 72.57 -22.06
N LEU A 32 42.53 71.27 -22.30
CA LEU A 32 41.45 70.77 -23.14
C LEU A 32 40.08 70.72 -22.42
N GLY A 33 40.00 71.21 -21.17
CA GLY A 33 38.78 71.14 -20.36
C GLY A 33 38.37 69.73 -19.95
N LEU A 34 39.25 68.74 -20.14
CA LEU A 34 38.98 67.32 -19.83
C LEU A 34 39.08 67.03 -18.34
N GLY A 35 39.70 67.92 -17.55
CA GLY A 35 39.73 67.87 -16.08
C GLY A 35 40.06 66.49 -15.51
N GLY A 36 39.37 66.09 -14.44
CA GLY A 36 39.42 64.74 -13.89
C GLY A 36 38.63 63.70 -14.69
N LEU A 37 37.88 64.09 -15.73
CA LEU A 37 37.09 63.17 -16.57
C LEU A 37 37.98 62.25 -17.41
N ALA A 38 39.19 62.72 -17.77
CA ALA A 38 40.21 61.89 -18.41
C ALA A 38 40.92 60.91 -17.45
N LEU A 39 40.67 61.02 -16.14
CA LEU A 39 41.20 60.12 -15.08
C LEU A 39 40.09 59.31 -14.39
N LYS A 40 38.83 59.71 -14.52
CA LYS A 40 37.70 59.07 -13.84
C LYS A 40 37.34 57.80 -14.60
N GLU A 41 38.07 56.74 -14.28
CA GLU A 41 37.87 55.41 -14.85
C GLU A 41 36.39 55.02 -14.80
N ILE A 42 35.95 54.32 -15.84
CA ILE A 42 34.57 53.83 -16.03
C ILE A 42 34.06 53.09 -14.77
N GLY A 43 34.96 52.54 -13.94
CA GLY A 43 34.66 51.94 -12.64
C GLY A 43 33.77 52.78 -11.71
N TYR A 44 33.97 54.10 -11.64
CA TYR A 44 33.15 54.97 -10.76
C TYR A 44 31.67 55.06 -11.21
N ILE A 45 31.40 54.91 -12.51
CA ILE A 45 30.02 54.90 -13.02
C ILE A 45 29.36 53.56 -12.67
N TYR A 46 30.10 52.46 -12.77
CA TYR A 46 29.60 51.15 -12.39
C TYR A 46 29.33 51.04 -10.89
N ASP A 47 30.16 51.62 -10.02
CA ASP A 47 29.92 51.61 -8.56
C ASP A 47 28.66 52.35 -8.13
N SER A 48 28.31 53.42 -8.86
CA SER A 48 27.11 54.22 -8.58
C SER A 48 25.83 53.50 -9.03
N ILE A 49 25.85 52.85 -10.20
CA ILE A 49 24.67 52.19 -10.77
C ILE A 49 24.51 50.76 -10.25
N TYR A 50 25.65 50.08 -10.04
CA TYR A 50 25.72 48.68 -9.64
C TYR A 50 26.57 48.52 -8.37
N PRO A 51 26.11 48.98 -7.19
CA PRO A 51 26.85 48.82 -5.95
C PRO A 51 27.07 47.35 -5.60
N VAL A 52 28.10 47.05 -4.79
CA VAL A 52 28.34 45.69 -4.28
C VAL A 52 27.09 45.19 -3.54
N GLY A 53 26.67 43.95 -3.84
CA GLY A 53 25.43 43.35 -3.33
C GLY A 53 24.20 43.53 -4.22
N VAL A 54 24.25 44.40 -5.24
CA VAL A 54 23.15 44.56 -6.20
C VAL A 54 22.94 43.29 -7.02
N VAL A 55 21.69 43.02 -7.40
CA VAL A 55 21.32 41.94 -8.31
C VAL A 55 20.89 42.52 -9.66
N THR A 56 21.32 41.91 -10.75
CA THR A 56 20.88 42.22 -12.11
C THR A 56 20.43 40.97 -12.86
N TRP A 57 19.55 41.15 -13.84
CA TRP A 57 18.91 40.06 -14.59
C TRP A 57 19.05 40.27 -16.08
N PHE A 58 19.46 39.23 -16.81
CA PHE A 58 19.55 39.26 -18.26
C PHE A 58 18.57 38.28 -18.90
N ALA A 59 17.77 38.76 -19.86
CA ALA A 59 16.92 37.91 -20.71
C ALA A 59 17.70 37.14 -21.79
N GLN A 60 19.03 37.31 -21.82
CA GLN A 60 19.94 36.62 -22.73
C GLN A 60 21.10 36.04 -21.92
N ASN A 61 21.81 35.07 -22.51
CA ASN A 61 23.03 34.53 -21.92
C ASN A 61 24.17 35.57 -21.98
N LYS A 62 24.21 36.44 -20.97
CA LYS A 62 25.22 37.50 -20.80
C LYS A 62 25.93 37.32 -19.47
N ASN A 63 27.24 37.51 -19.49
CA ASN A 63 28.07 37.47 -18.30
C ASN A 63 28.48 38.90 -17.91
N PRO A 64 27.99 39.44 -16.78
CA PRO A 64 28.32 40.80 -16.37
C PRO A 64 29.81 41.02 -16.08
N ASN A 65 30.58 39.95 -15.78
CA ASN A 65 32.03 40.05 -15.64
C ASN A 65 32.74 40.46 -16.93
N THR A 66 32.13 40.24 -18.10
CA THR A 66 32.68 40.71 -19.40
C THR A 66 32.08 42.03 -19.84
N LEU A 67 30.83 42.33 -19.43
CA LEU A 67 30.13 43.56 -19.80
C LEU A 67 30.57 44.77 -18.97
N PHE A 68 31.01 44.55 -17.73
CA PHE A 68 31.40 45.59 -16.79
C PHE A 68 32.84 45.36 -16.29
N PRO A 69 33.87 45.68 -17.10
CA PRO A 69 35.26 45.51 -16.71
C PRO A 69 35.57 46.22 -15.38
N GLY A 70 36.36 45.57 -14.53
CA GLY A 70 36.70 46.08 -13.19
C GLY A 70 35.69 45.74 -12.09
N THR A 71 34.63 44.99 -12.40
CA THR A 71 33.66 44.49 -11.40
C THR A 71 33.65 42.95 -11.37
N THR A 72 33.24 42.37 -10.25
CA THR A 72 33.15 40.91 -10.05
C THR A 72 31.74 40.50 -9.68
N TRP A 73 31.15 39.61 -10.48
CA TRP A 73 29.78 39.14 -10.35
C TRP A 73 29.72 37.63 -10.18
N LYS A 74 28.80 37.17 -9.34
CA LYS A 74 28.53 35.76 -9.09
C LYS A 74 27.14 35.39 -9.58
N TYR A 75 27.03 34.21 -10.18
CA TYR A 75 25.75 33.70 -10.65
C TYR A 75 24.88 33.31 -9.45
N ILE A 76 23.61 33.70 -9.46
CA ILE A 76 22.72 33.44 -8.32
C ILE A 76 22.22 31.99 -8.28
N GLY A 77 22.50 31.18 -9.30
CA GLY A 77 22.08 29.78 -9.42
C GLY A 77 20.87 29.54 -10.34
N GLU A 78 20.60 28.26 -10.61
CA GLU A 78 19.61 27.82 -11.61
C GLU A 78 18.28 27.38 -10.98
N ASN A 79 17.20 27.50 -11.76
CA ASN A 79 15.85 27.02 -11.41
C ASN A 79 15.37 27.53 -10.04
N ARG A 80 15.56 28.84 -9.77
CA ARG A 80 15.18 29.48 -8.51
C ARG A 80 14.06 30.47 -8.71
N THR A 81 13.17 30.56 -7.75
CA THR A 81 12.24 31.69 -7.58
C THR A 81 12.83 32.66 -6.55
N VAL A 82 12.69 33.97 -6.80
CA VAL A 82 13.15 35.00 -5.87
C VAL A 82 12.11 35.21 -4.78
N ARG A 83 12.56 35.23 -3.53
CA ARG A 83 11.76 35.59 -2.36
C ARG A 83 12.42 36.77 -1.66
N LEU A 84 11.61 37.56 -0.96
CA LEU A 84 12.12 38.62 -0.09
C LEU A 84 12.72 37.97 1.16
N ALA A 85 13.94 38.39 1.49
CA ALA A 85 14.58 38.06 2.76
C ALA A 85 13.86 38.79 3.91
N SER A 86 14.04 38.29 5.13
CA SER A 86 13.70 38.98 6.36
C SER A 86 14.30 40.39 6.39
N ALA A 87 13.55 41.35 6.95
CA ALA A 87 13.95 42.76 6.99
C ALA A 87 15.28 43.00 7.76
N ASN A 88 15.65 42.09 8.67
CA ASN A 88 16.92 42.15 9.41
C ASN A 88 18.11 41.56 8.62
N GLY A 89 17.88 41.02 7.43
CA GLY A 89 18.90 40.45 6.56
C GLY A 89 19.43 39.07 6.97
N SER A 90 18.87 38.42 8.00
CA SER A 90 19.44 37.19 8.57
C SER A 90 19.42 35.98 7.64
N ASP A 91 18.54 35.97 6.65
CA ASP A 91 18.31 34.89 5.70
C ASP A 91 18.63 35.31 4.24
N VAL A 92 19.31 36.44 4.05
CA VAL A 92 19.79 36.89 2.74
C VAL A 92 20.67 35.80 2.12
N MET A 93 20.43 35.50 0.84
CA MET A 93 21.10 34.43 0.07
C MET A 93 20.85 33.00 0.56
N SER A 94 19.96 32.77 1.53
CA SER A 94 19.49 31.42 1.85
C SER A 94 18.75 30.80 0.65
N THR A 95 18.81 29.47 0.52
CA THR A 95 18.19 28.72 -0.57
C THR A 95 17.29 27.62 0.00
N GLY A 96 16.28 27.23 -0.77
CA GLY A 96 15.36 26.16 -0.40
C GLY A 96 14.30 25.89 -1.45
N GLY A 97 13.45 24.90 -1.18
CA GLY A 97 12.40 24.44 -2.09
C GLY A 97 12.86 23.29 -3.01
N SER A 98 11.89 22.70 -3.70
CA SER A 98 12.08 21.63 -4.69
C SER A 98 11.01 21.77 -5.76
N ASP A 99 11.36 21.43 -7.00
CA ASP A 99 10.43 21.37 -8.13
C ASP A 99 9.55 20.10 -8.12
N SER A 100 9.89 19.12 -7.28
CA SER A 100 9.12 17.89 -7.15
C SER A 100 9.00 17.43 -5.70
N VAL A 101 7.90 16.72 -5.42
CA VAL A 101 7.60 16.17 -4.09
C VAL A 101 7.11 14.72 -4.25
N THR A 102 7.61 13.82 -3.41
CA THR A 102 7.07 12.47 -3.24
C THR A 102 6.28 12.44 -1.94
N LEU A 103 5.02 11.99 -1.99
CA LEU A 103 4.21 11.82 -0.79
C LEU A 103 4.75 10.65 0.03
N VAL A 104 4.92 10.87 1.34
CA VAL A 104 5.18 9.80 2.32
C VAL A 104 3.94 9.55 3.17
N THR A 105 3.94 8.44 3.91
CA THR A 105 2.81 8.06 4.79
C THR A 105 2.42 9.18 5.76
N ALA A 106 3.41 9.91 6.30
CA ALA A 106 3.15 11.05 7.20
C ALA A 106 2.44 12.23 6.53
N ASN A 107 2.42 12.32 5.20
CA ASN A 107 1.67 13.34 4.46
C ASN A 107 0.22 12.94 4.18
N LEU A 108 -0.16 11.69 4.41
CA LEU A 108 -1.52 11.21 4.15
C LEU A 108 -2.43 11.52 5.34
N PRO A 109 -3.61 12.12 5.13
CA PRO A 109 -4.61 12.24 6.18
C PRO A 109 -4.99 10.86 6.75
N ALA A 110 -5.31 10.82 8.04
CA ALA A 110 -5.85 9.60 8.65
C ALA A 110 -7.15 9.19 7.94
N HIS A 111 -7.21 7.94 7.50
CA HIS A 111 -8.36 7.37 6.82
C HIS A 111 -8.46 5.88 7.17
N ALA A 112 -9.65 5.31 6.97
CA ALA A 112 -9.90 3.89 7.18
C ALA A 112 -10.78 3.36 6.04
N HIS A 113 -10.62 2.08 5.73
CA HIS A 113 -11.48 1.37 4.80
C HIS A 113 -12.29 0.33 5.56
N THR A 114 -13.59 0.28 5.30
CA THR A 114 -14.43 -0.83 5.74
C THR A 114 -14.34 -1.96 4.72
N PHE A 115 -14.13 -3.18 5.19
CA PHE A 115 -14.16 -4.38 4.38
C PHE A 115 -15.20 -5.35 4.93
N SER A 116 -16.02 -5.91 4.04
CA SER A 116 -16.95 -6.99 4.37
C SER A 116 -16.87 -8.02 3.26
N ALA A 117 -16.67 -9.28 3.62
CA ALA A 117 -16.69 -10.41 2.71
C ALA A 117 -17.59 -11.50 3.27
N ASN A 118 -18.36 -12.12 2.39
CA ASN A 118 -19.19 -13.28 2.68
C ASN A 118 -18.65 -14.47 1.90
N THR A 119 -18.67 -15.66 2.50
CA THR A 119 -18.51 -16.91 1.76
C THR A 119 -19.81 -17.24 1.03
N SER A 120 -19.75 -18.09 0.00
CA SER A 120 -20.95 -18.64 -0.62
C SER A 120 -21.71 -19.57 0.32
N SER A 121 -22.99 -19.84 0.03
CA SER A 121 -23.77 -20.86 0.73
C SER A 121 -23.10 -22.23 0.64
N PHE A 122 -23.08 -22.96 1.76
CA PHE A 122 -22.60 -24.33 1.84
C PHE A 122 -23.67 -25.20 2.51
N ASP A 123 -24.08 -26.27 1.83
CA ASP A 123 -25.03 -27.26 2.36
C ASP A 123 -24.27 -28.55 2.68
N TYR A 124 -24.32 -28.98 3.94
CA TYR A 124 -23.74 -30.26 4.36
C TYR A 124 -24.48 -31.47 3.79
N GLY A 125 -25.75 -31.29 3.38
CA GLY A 125 -26.63 -32.34 2.91
C GLY A 125 -26.98 -33.36 4.00
N THR A 126 -27.66 -34.43 3.59
CA THR A 126 -28.08 -35.53 4.48
C THR A 126 -26.91 -36.50 4.72
N LYS A 127 -26.74 -36.96 5.97
CA LYS A 127 -25.76 -37.99 6.35
C LYS A 127 -26.48 -39.19 6.95
N THR A 128 -26.02 -40.39 6.59
CA THR A 128 -26.52 -41.65 7.15
C THR A 128 -25.59 -42.13 8.25
N THR A 129 -26.14 -42.62 9.35
CA THR A 129 -25.35 -43.23 10.43
C THR A 129 -24.82 -44.60 10.02
N SER A 130 -23.83 -45.12 10.76
CA SER A 130 -23.42 -46.52 10.62
C SER A 130 -24.56 -47.48 10.95
N THR A 131 -24.54 -48.68 10.35
CA THR A 131 -25.49 -49.76 10.67
C THR A 131 -25.27 -50.29 12.08
N PHE A 132 -26.37 -50.54 12.79
CA PHE A 132 -26.39 -51.24 14.07
C PHE A 132 -27.38 -52.40 14.02
N ASP A 133 -26.95 -53.60 14.43
CA ASP A 133 -27.77 -54.80 14.47
C ASP A 133 -27.97 -55.26 15.92
N TYR A 134 -29.23 -55.35 16.37
CA TYR A 134 -29.57 -55.86 17.70
C TYR A 134 -29.41 -57.39 17.80
N GLY A 135 -29.34 -58.10 16.67
CA GLY A 135 -29.30 -59.56 16.62
C GLY A 135 -30.58 -60.22 17.13
N THR A 136 -30.46 -61.48 17.57
CA THR A 136 -31.57 -62.21 18.19
C THR A 136 -31.59 -61.99 19.70
N LYS A 137 -32.76 -61.65 20.26
CA LYS A 137 -32.99 -61.58 21.72
C LYS A 137 -33.92 -62.71 22.14
N GLN A 138 -33.64 -63.33 23.28
CA GLN A 138 -34.50 -64.36 23.87
C GLN A 138 -35.41 -63.74 24.93
N THR A 139 -36.61 -64.30 25.10
CA THR A 139 -37.43 -64.05 26.28
C THR A 139 -36.88 -64.85 27.46
N ASP A 140 -37.42 -64.60 28.65
CA ASP A 140 -37.27 -65.49 29.78
C ASP A 140 -38.08 -66.80 29.57
N VAL A 141 -37.86 -67.79 30.46
CA VAL A 141 -38.44 -69.14 30.35
C VAL A 141 -39.62 -69.28 31.32
N GLN A 142 -40.84 -69.31 30.78
CA GLN A 142 -42.09 -69.46 31.53
C GLN A 142 -43.04 -70.47 30.86
N GLY A 143 -44.21 -70.69 31.48
CA GLY A 143 -45.29 -71.48 30.89
C GLY A 143 -45.25 -72.97 31.24
N ASN A 144 -44.27 -73.44 32.01
CA ASN A 144 -44.29 -74.79 32.54
C ASN A 144 -45.43 -74.94 33.55
N HIS A 145 -46.35 -75.86 33.27
CA HIS A 145 -47.47 -76.19 34.13
C HIS A 145 -47.89 -77.65 33.91
N THR A 146 -48.57 -78.26 34.89
CA THR A 146 -49.03 -79.64 34.84
C THR A 146 -50.56 -79.72 34.89
N HIS A 147 -51.14 -80.69 34.19
CA HIS A 147 -52.55 -81.06 34.28
C HIS A 147 -52.64 -82.50 34.81
N ASN A 148 -53.61 -82.80 35.68
CA ASN A 148 -53.88 -84.16 36.14
C ASN A 148 -55.34 -84.53 35.83
N TYR A 149 -55.58 -85.71 35.27
CA TYR A 149 -56.94 -86.26 35.13
C TYR A 149 -56.95 -87.74 35.52
N ASN A 150 -57.91 -88.13 36.35
CA ASN A 150 -58.06 -89.51 36.82
C ASN A 150 -59.27 -90.12 36.12
N PHE A 151 -59.11 -91.32 35.56
CA PHE A 151 -60.22 -92.08 35.01
C PHE A 151 -60.09 -93.58 35.33
N LEU A 152 -61.23 -94.26 35.43
CA LEU A 152 -61.29 -95.69 35.71
C LEU A 152 -61.18 -96.46 34.39
N ARG A 153 -60.11 -97.22 34.22
CA ARG A 153 -59.93 -98.11 33.06
C ARG A 153 -60.65 -99.44 33.28
N TRP A 154 -61.39 -99.87 32.25
CA TRP A 154 -62.09 -101.16 32.21
C TRP A 154 -61.55 -101.98 31.04
N GLN A 155 -60.99 -103.16 31.31
CA GLN A 155 -60.55 -104.11 30.28
C GLN A 155 -61.50 -105.31 30.25
N ALA A 156 -61.99 -105.67 29.07
CA ALA A 156 -62.80 -106.87 28.88
C ALA A 156 -61.93 -108.11 29.04
N GLY A 157 -62.22 -108.93 30.05
CA GLY A 157 -61.62 -110.25 30.18
C GLY A 157 -62.22 -111.21 29.16
N TRP A 158 -61.39 -111.90 28.38
CA TRP A 158 -61.86 -112.95 27.48
C TRP A 158 -61.92 -114.29 28.23
N GLY A 159 -63.13 -114.69 28.63
CA GLY A 159 -63.42 -115.99 29.25
C GLY A 159 -64.55 -115.89 30.29
N TRP A 160 -65.54 -116.77 30.23
CA TRP A 160 -66.61 -116.86 31.24
C TRP A 160 -66.12 -117.71 32.44
N PRO A 161 -66.34 -117.30 33.71
CA PRO A 161 -67.20 -116.20 34.18
C PRO A 161 -66.36 -114.97 34.57
N SER A 162 -65.71 -114.29 33.62
CA SER A 162 -64.93 -113.10 33.95
C SER A 162 -65.79 -111.84 33.77
N GLY A 163 -66.22 -111.26 34.89
CA GLY A 163 -66.69 -109.87 34.93
C GLY A 163 -65.51 -108.90 34.80
N ASN A 164 -65.73 -107.74 34.20
CA ASN A 164 -64.66 -106.75 34.06
C ASN A 164 -64.01 -106.45 35.42
N THR A 165 -62.69 -106.59 35.50
CA THR A 165 -61.93 -106.26 36.72
C THR A 165 -61.52 -104.79 36.69
N ASN A 166 -61.70 -104.09 37.82
CA ASN A 166 -61.29 -102.69 37.95
C ASN A 166 -59.78 -102.67 38.22
N MET A 167 -58.98 -102.14 37.29
CA MET A 167 -57.51 -102.15 37.41
C MET A 167 -56.93 -101.01 38.27
N GLY A 168 -57.75 -100.33 39.07
CA GLY A 168 -57.31 -99.18 39.86
C GLY A 168 -57.06 -97.93 39.01
N SER A 169 -56.59 -96.85 39.65
CA SER A 169 -56.31 -95.58 38.98
C SER A 169 -55.12 -95.73 38.04
N VAL A 170 -55.32 -95.53 36.73
CA VAL A 170 -54.24 -95.54 35.72
C VAL A 170 -53.90 -94.10 35.33
N THR A 171 -52.62 -93.79 35.22
CA THR A 171 -52.13 -92.49 34.70
C THR A 171 -51.79 -92.64 33.23
N GLU A 172 -52.44 -91.86 32.36
CA GLU A 172 -52.14 -91.84 30.92
C GLU A 172 -51.51 -90.51 30.50
N THR A 173 -50.52 -90.58 29.61
CA THR A 173 -49.86 -89.41 29.05
C THR A 173 -50.74 -88.76 27.98
N THR A 174 -51.00 -87.46 28.08
CA THR A 174 -51.69 -86.71 27.02
C THR A 174 -50.85 -86.64 25.75
N THR A 175 -51.47 -86.33 24.61
CA THR A 175 -50.73 -86.03 23.39
C THR A 175 -49.92 -84.73 23.53
N ALA A 176 -48.88 -84.55 22.70
CA ALA A 176 -48.09 -83.32 22.68
C ALA A 176 -48.92 -82.14 22.14
N ALA A 177 -49.02 -81.06 22.92
CA ALA A 177 -49.72 -79.82 22.58
C ALA A 177 -49.03 -78.61 23.26
N GLY A 178 -49.42 -77.38 22.89
CA GLY A 178 -48.92 -76.15 23.54
C GLY A 178 -47.85 -75.37 22.76
N ALA A 179 -47.47 -75.82 21.56
CA ALA A 179 -46.62 -75.03 20.66
C ALA A 179 -47.37 -73.75 20.25
N HIS A 180 -46.84 -72.59 20.62
CA HIS A 180 -47.36 -71.28 20.26
C HIS A 180 -46.21 -70.30 20.07
N ALA A 181 -46.50 -69.13 19.50
CA ALA A 181 -45.55 -68.03 19.33
C ALA A 181 -46.16 -66.72 19.84
N HIS A 182 -45.29 -65.81 20.27
CA HIS A 182 -45.67 -64.45 20.64
C HIS A 182 -45.11 -63.45 19.63
N ASN A 183 -45.89 -62.41 19.35
CA ASN A 183 -45.42 -61.25 18.63
C ASN A 183 -45.07 -60.15 19.66
N VAL A 184 -43.87 -59.57 19.55
CA VAL A 184 -43.45 -58.44 20.38
C VAL A 184 -43.20 -57.23 19.49
N GLY A 185 -44.01 -56.18 19.66
CA GLY A 185 -43.80 -54.91 18.97
C GLY A 185 -42.70 -54.10 19.66
N ILE A 186 -41.63 -53.76 18.93
CA ILE A 186 -40.53 -52.93 19.45
C ILE A 186 -40.79 -51.43 19.24
N GLY A 187 -41.22 -51.05 18.03
CA GLY A 187 -41.53 -49.66 17.68
C GLY A 187 -40.38 -48.89 17.04
N ALA A 188 -40.68 -47.67 16.58
CA ALA A 188 -39.73 -46.77 15.94
C ALA A 188 -39.01 -45.91 16.98
N HIS A 189 -37.77 -45.51 16.67
CA HIS A 189 -37.03 -44.54 17.47
C HIS A 189 -36.16 -43.67 16.56
N ASN A 190 -35.69 -42.54 17.07
CA ASN A 190 -34.77 -41.64 16.39
C ASN A 190 -33.69 -41.15 17.35
N HIS A 191 -32.61 -40.60 16.79
CA HIS A 191 -31.52 -39.98 17.53
C HIS A 191 -31.28 -38.58 17.00
N THR A 192 -30.79 -37.70 17.87
CA THR A 192 -30.32 -36.36 17.50
C THR A 192 -28.81 -36.30 17.65
N VAL A 193 -28.12 -35.72 16.67
CA VAL A 193 -26.65 -35.51 16.73
C VAL A 193 -26.38 -34.01 16.68
N GLY A 194 -25.74 -33.48 17.73
CA GLY A 194 -25.27 -32.10 17.75
C GLY A 194 -23.94 -31.96 16.99
N ILE A 195 -23.90 -31.08 15.98
CA ILE A 195 -22.68 -30.86 15.17
C ILE A 195 -21.72 -29.87 15.85
N GLY A 196 -22.25 -28.85 16.52
CA GLY A 196 -21.46 -27.84 17.24
C GLY A 196 -21.05 -26.64 16.38
N ALA A 197 -20.47 -25.64 17.05
CA ALA A 197 -19.97 -24.42 16.42
C ALA A 197 -18.68 -24.69 15.63
N HIS A 198 -18.53 -24.02 14.50
CA HIS A 198 -17.29 -24.02 13.71
C HIS A 198 -17.01 -22.61 13.18
N ALA A 199 -15.77 -22.36 12.76
CA ALA A 199 -15.33 -21.06 12.27
C ALA A 199 -14.48 -21.21 11.00
N HIS A 200 -14.51 -20.16 10.17
CA HIS A 200 -13.65 -20.03 9.00
C HIS A 200 -12.72 -18.82 9.19
N SER A 201 -11.50 -18.93 8.68
CA SER A 201 -10.61 -17.79 8.51
C SER A 201 -10.72 -17.27 7.09
N VAL A 202 -10.91 -15.96 6.93
CA VAL A 202 -10.92 -15.29 5.62
C VAL A 202 -9.79 -14.27 5.62
N SER A 203 -8.90 -14.36 4.64
CA SER A 203 -7.77 -13.44 4.47
C SER A 203 -7.55 -13.16 2.99
N GLY A 204 -7.14 -11.94 2.68
CA GLY A 204 -6.77 -11.54 1.33
C GLY A 204 -5.92 -10.27 1.37
N THR A 205 -5.26 -9.98 0.26
CA THR A 205 -4.50 -8.74 0.04
C THR A 205 -5.16 -7.94 -1.06
N THR A 206 -5.22 -6.62 -0.90
CA THR A 206 -5.58 -5.72 -1.99
C THR A 206 -4.36 -5.48 -2.88
N VAL A 207 -4.58 -5.09 -4.14
CA VAL A 207 -3.49 -4.64 -5.00
C VAL A 207 -2.88 -3.34 -4.46
N ASN A 208 -1.56 -3.18 -4.62
CA ASN A 208 -0.91 -1.91 -4.35
C ASN A 208 -1.40 -0.86 -5.35
N THR A 209 -1.87 0.28 -4.83
CA THR A 209 -2.27 1.43 -5.64
C THR A 209 -1.29 2.57 -5.42
N GLY A 210 -0.94 3.29 -6.49
CA GLY A 210 0.05 4.37 -6.49
C GLY A 210 1.44 3.88 -6.90
N SER A 211 2.18 4.71 -7.65
CA SER A 211 3.52 4.39 -8.15
C SER A 211 4.65 4.87 -7.23
N GLY A 212 4.34 5.68 -6.22
CA GLY A 212 5.34 6.40 -5.43
C GLY A 212 6.15 7.43 -6.24
N ALA A 213 5.74 7.72 -7.48
CA ALA A 213 6.42 8.70 -8.31
C ALA A 213 6.24 10.11 -7.72
N ALA A 214 7.30 10.91 -7.80
CA ALA A 214 7.23 12.32 -7.48
C ALA A 214 6.29 13.04 -8.45
N PHE A 215 5.56 14.04 -7.95
CA PHE A 215 4.80 14.95 -8.79
C PHE A 215 5.49 16.31 -8.86
N ALA A 216 5.37 16.97 -10.00
CA ALA A 216 5.92 18.30 -10.21
C ALA A 216 5.07 19.35 -9.47
N VAL A 217 5.73 20.21 -8.70
CA VAL A 217 5.16 21.39 -8.04
C VAL A 217 5.68 22.69 -8.65
N THR A 218 6.35 22.59 -9.79
CA THR A 218 6.91 23.70 -10.53
C THR A 218 5.82 24.63 -11.04
N ASN A 219 5.86 25.90 -10.61
CA ASN A 219 4.99 26.95 -11.13
C ASN A 219 5.40 27.36 -12.55
N SER A 220 4.48 27.91 -13.34
CA SER A 220 4.85 28.58 -14.59
C SER A 220 5.82 29.75 -14.31
N PHE A 221 6.92 29.82 -15.05
CA PHE A 221 7.97 30.81 -14.85
C PHE A 221 8.59 31.28 -16.17
N ILE A 222 9.33 32.39 -16.10
CA ILE A 222 10.28 32.82 -17.11
C ILE A 222 11.69 32.70 -16.51
N LYS A 223 12.65 32.12 -17.25
CA LYS A 223 14.05 32.02 -16.79
C LYS A 223 14.86 33.20 -17.32
N LEU A 224 15.53 33.90 -16.40
CA LEU A 224 16.49 34.96 -16.68
C LEU A 224 17.82 34.62 -16.02
N MET A 225 18.93 35.12 -16.57
CA MET A 225 20.25 34.97 -15.98
C MET A 225 20.44 36.00 -14.87
N GLY A 226 20.31 35.57 -13.62
CA GLY A 226 20.51 36.43 -12.45
C GLY A 226 21.95 36.42 -11.95
N TRP A 227 22.49 37.60 -11.65
CA TRP A 227 23.83 37.78 -11.12
C TRP A 227 23.83 38.79 -9.99
N TYR A 228 24.67 38.60 -8.98
CA TYR A 228 24.89 39.59 -7.94
C TYR A 228 26.34 40.07 -7.92
N ARG A 229 26.54 41.36 -7.66
CA ARG A 229 27.89 41.93 -7.59
C ARG A 229 28.53 41.57 -6.24
N SER A 230 29.73 41.03 -6.29
CA SER A 230 30.47 40.58 -5.10
C SER A 230 31.73 41.42 -4.80
N ALA A 231 32.27 42.11 -5.80
CA ALA A 231 33.33 43.11 -5.67
C ALA A 231 33.27 44.08 -6.87
#